data_AF-A0A1J5MWX6-F1
#
_entry.id   AF-A0A1J5MWX6-F1
#
_cell.length_a   1.000
_cell.length_b   1.000
_cell.length_c   1.000
_cell.angle_alpha   90.00
_cell.angle_beta   90.00
_cell.angle_gamma   90.00
#
_symmetry.space_group_name_H-M   'P 1'
#
loop_
_entity.id
_entity.type
_entity.pdbx_description
1 polymer ?
#
loop_
_entity_poly.entity_id
_entity_poly.type
_entity_poly.pdbx_seq_one_letter_code
_entity_poly.pdbx_strand_id
1 'polypeptide(L)'
;MIMHAVQRLFHYRKSISTKPFRARGYNVKRCDDCRISLKFCICQYKPTCLSNAAFLLLMWDDEVLKPSNTGRLIADLIDDTHAYIWRRTDIDEALLALINNPHYQPYVVFPANYAHEGQTITHKVENINAPAKQPLFILLDGSWREAKKMFRKSPYLNKFPVLSINLDTQNERYRLRKATGDDRLATAEVAAHVLRSFGEEDNGNLLDLWFDAFNQRYQEGASSRHDRSFDALAALIEHTTKAKSKT
;
A
#
# COMPACT_ATOMS: atom_id res chain seq x y z
N MET A 1 9.35 0.15 19.50
CA MET A 1 9.08 0.01 18.04
C MET A 1 8.74 1.41 17.53
N ILE A 2 9.45 1.90 16.50
CA ILE A 2 9.22 3.23 15.96
C ILE A 2 7.95 3.17 15.09
N MET A 3 7.04 4.13 15.31
CA MET A 3 5.78 4.23 14.60
C MET A 3 6.01 4.68 13.14
N HIS A 4 5.55 3.92 12.15
CA HIS A 4 5.70 4.27 10.73
C HIS A 4 4.70 5.36 10.30
N ALA A 5 4.82 5.87 9.07
CA ALA A 5 4.01 7.01 8.60
C ALA A 5 2.48 6.78 8.68
N VAL A 6 1.98 5.62 8.25
CA VAL A 6 0.53 5.33 8.30
C VAL A 6 -0.02 5.25 9.73
N GLN A 7 0.73 4.72 10.71
CA GLN A 7 0.32 4.72 12.12
C GLN A 7 0.27 6.16 12.65
N ARG A 8 1.29 6.99 12.36
CA ARG A 8 1.27 8.42 12.74
C ARG A 8 0.05 9.13 12.17
N LEU A 9 -0.24 8.91 10.88
CA LEU A 9 -1.41 9.48 10.23
C LEU A 9 -2.72 8.98 10.84
N PHE A 10 -2.80 7.70 11.22
CA PHE A 10 -3.95 7.14 11.92
C PHE A 10 -4.20 7.82 13.27
N HIS A 11 -3.17 7.98 14.09
CA HIS A 11 -3.30 8.65 15.38
C HIS A 11 -3.71 10.12 15.23
N TYR A 12 -3.11 10.85 14.28
CA TYR A 12 -3.51 12.21 13.96
C TYR A 12 -4.97 12.27 13.50
N ARG A 13 -5.38 11.43 12.55
CA ARG A 13 -6.75 11.43 12.05
C ARG A 13 -7.77 11.08 13.13
N LYS A 14 -7.40 10.18 14.04
CA LYS A 14 -8.22 9.80 15.19
C LYS A 14 -8.36 10.95 16.19
N SER A 15 -7.29 11.72 16.45
CA SER A 15 -7.32 12.82 17.43
C SER A 15 -8.21 13.99 16.99
N ILE A 16 -8.31 14.24 15.68
CA ILE A 16 -9.20 15.27 15.11
C ILE A 16 -10.62 14.76 14.82
N SER A 17 -10.94 13.50 15.15
CA SER A 17 -12.25 12.91 14.85
C SER A 17 -13.29 13.33 15.89
N THR A 18 -14.36 13.99 15.45
CA THR A 18 -15.49 14.40 16.32
C THR A 18 -16.52 13.29 16.53
N LYS A 19 -16.44 12.20 15.77
CA LYS A 19 -17.33 11.02 15.87
C LYS A 19 -16.52 9.73 15.96
N PRO A 20 -17.00 8.70 16.69
CA PRO A 20 -16.38 7.37 16.67
C PRO A 20 -16.48 6.76 15.27
N PHE A 21 -15.36 6.26 14.73
CA PHE A 21 -15.36 5.51 13.48
C PHE A 21 -15.86 4.08 13.73
N ARG A 22 -17.03 3.73 13.19
CA ARG A 22 -17.63 2.39 13.32
C ARG A 22 -17.34 1.54 12.07
N ALA A 23 -16.20 0.85 12.07
CA ALA A 23 -15.86 -0.11 11.04
C ALA A 23 -16.72 -1.39 11.11
N ARG A 24 -16.71 -2.22 10.06
CA ARG A 24 -17.20 -3.61 10.16
C ARG A 24 -16.44 -4.35 11.27
N GLY A 25 -17.17 -5.05 12.13
CA GLY A 25 -16.59 -5.66 13.33
C GLY A 25 -16.12 -4.64 14.37
N TYR A 26 -16.86 -3.55 14.57
CA TYR A 26 -16.51 -2.50 15.55
C TYR A 26 -16.42 -3.01 17.00
N ASN A 27 -17.05 -4.14 17.32
CA ASN A 27 -16.96 -4.79 18.64
C ASN A 27 -15.67 -5.60 18.85
N VAL A 28 -14.86 -5.82 17.80
CA VAL A 28 -13.61 -6.56 17.90
C VAL A 28 -12.58 -5.70 18.63
N LYS A 29 -12.01 -6.21 19.73
CA LYS A 29 -10.85 -5.59 20.39
C LYS A 29 -9.61 -5.79 19.52
N ARG A 30 -9.04 -4.70 19.02
CA ARG A 30 -7.96 -4.71 18.02
C ARG A 30 -6.64 -4.26 18.63
N CYS A 31 -5.55 -4.77 18.09
CA CYS A 31 -4.20 -4.26 18.33
C CYS A 31 -4.09 -2.82 17.80
N ASP A 32 -3.49 -1.93 18.57
CA ASP A 32 -3.30 -0.52 18.16
C ASP A 32 -2.38 -0.39 16.94
N ASP A 33 -1.42 -1.31 16.79
CA ASP A 33 -0.52 -1.37 15.65
C ASP A 33 -1.18 -2.02 14.46
N CYS A 34 -1.27 -3.36 14.38
CA CYS A 34 -1.75 -4.07 13.18
C CYS A 34 -3.25 -3.91 12.90
N ARG A 35 -4.05 -3.41 13.86
CA ARG A 35 -5.51 -3.22 13.76
C ARG A 35 -6.31 -4.51 13.50
N ILE A 36 -5.67 -5.67 13.62
CA ILE A 36 -6.33 -6.99 13.67
C ILE A 36 -6.77 -7.26 15.11
N SER A 37 -7.69 -8.21 15.31
CA SER A 37 -8.07 -8.74 16.62
C SER A 37 -6.82 -9.08 17.45
N LEU A 38 -6.82 -8.73 18.74
CA LEU A 38 -5.70 -9.04 19.65
C LEU A 38 -5.33 -10.53 19.65
N LYS A 39 -6.32 -11.41 19.51
CA LYS A 39 -6.12 -12.87 19.44
C LYS A 39 -5.32 -13.31 18.20
N PHE A 40 -5.41 -12.55 17.11
CA PHE A 40 -4.82 -12.87 15.81
C PHE A 40 -3.79 -11.80 15.39
N CYS A 41 -3.16 -11.15 16.37
CA CYS A 41 -2.17 -10.12 16.14
C CYS A 41 -1.00 -10.66 15.31
N ILE A 42 -0.54 -9.88 14.33
CA ILE A 42 0.57 -10.26 13.44
C ILE A 42 1.84 -9.45 13.65
N CYS A 43 1.85 -8.47 14.57
CA CYS A 43 2.95 -7.51 14.71
C CYS A 43 4.32 -8.18 14.89
N GLN A 44 4.39 -9.31 15.58
CA GLN A 44 5.63 -10.04 15.82
C GLN A 44 6.23 -10.71 14.57
N TYR A 45 5.45 -10.85 13.50
CA TYR A 45 5.85 -11.48 12.24
C TYR A 45 6.15 -10.46 11.14
N LYS A 46 6.19 -9.17 11.50
CA LYS A 46 6.45 -8.08 10.56
C LYS A 46 7.78 -8.35 9.83
N PRO A 47 7.76 -8.49 8.48
CA PRO A 47 8.97 -8.72 7.72
C PRO A 47 9.83 -7.46 7.65
N THR A 48 11.10 -7.63 7.30
CA THR A 48 12.07 -6.56 7.07
C THR A 48 12.74 -6.77 5.72
N CYS A 49 12.94 -5.70 4.95
CA CYS A 49 13.76 -5.74 3.75
C CYS A 49 14.49 -4.41 3.55
N LEU A 50 15.44 -4.41 2.61
CA LEU A 50 16.02 -3.19 2.06
C LEU A 50 15.34 -2.91 0.72
N SER A 51 15.09 -1.64 0.43
CA SER A 51 14.48 -1.22 -0.82
C SER A 51 15.04 0.14 -1.24
N ASN A 52 15.22 0.30 -2.55
CA ASN A 52 15.50 1.58 -3.19
C ASN A 52 14.20 2.27 -3.64
N ALA A 53 13.04 1.65 -3.42
CA ALA A 53 11.74 2.27 -3.66
C ALA A 53 11.32 3.11 -2.45
N ALA A 54 10.83 4.33 -2.72
CA ALA A 54 10.06 5.09 -1.76
C ALA A 54 8.57 5.05 -2.13
N PHE A 55 7.69 5.13 -1.13
CA PHE A 55 6.25 5.17 -1.35
C PHE A 55 5.62 6.40 -0.73
N LEU A 56 4.62 6.94 -1.43
CA LEU A 56 3.72 7.97 -0.91
C LEU A 56 2.29 7.46 -0.98
N LEU A 57 1.69 7.24 0.19
CA LEU A 57 0.28 6.89 0.33
C LEU A 57 -0.53 8.17 0.50
N LEU A 58 -1.22 8.56 -0.57
CA LEU A 58 -2.17 9.68 -0.53
C LEU A 58 -3.56 9.12 -0.25
N MET A 59 -3.94 9.15 1.03
CA MET A 59 -5.07 8.38 1.55
C MET A 59 -6.35 9.22 1.60
N TRP A 60 -7.47 8.63 1.19
CA TRP A 60 -8.77 9.22 1.45
C TRP A 60 -9.03 9.32 2.97
N ASP A 61 -9.74 10.37 3.40
CA ASP A 61 -9.87 10.74 4.82
C ASP A 61 -10.34 9.59 5.74
N ASP A 62 -11.37 8.84 5.33
CA ASP A 62 -11.89 7.72 6.10
C ASP A 62 -11.08 6.42 5.93
N GLU A 63 -10.30 6.32 4.86
CA GLU A 63 -9.49 5.15 4.52
C GLU A 63 -8.39 4.97 5.56
N VAL A 64 -7.84 6.09 6.05
CA VAL A 64 -6.86 6.12 7.14
C VAL A 64 -7.34 5.32 8.36
N LEU A 65 -8.63 5.41 8.70
CA LEU A 65 -9.19 4.78 9.91
C LEU A 65 -9.63 3.32 9.71
N LYS A 66 -9.66 2.80 8.47
CA LYS A 66 -10.12 1.45 8.18
C LYS A 66 -9.13 0.40 8.70
N PRO A 67 -9.56 -0.54 9.56
CA PRO A 67 -8.71 -1.65 10.00
C PRO A 67 -8.24 -2.54 8.85
N SER A 68 -9.01 -2.63 7.77
CA SER A 68 -8.72 -3.41 6.56
C SER A 68 -7.87 -2.64 5.54
N ASN A 69 -7.44 -1.42 5.82
CA ASN A 69 -6.59 -0.67 4.90
C ASN A 69 -5.25 -1.39 4.77
N THR A 70 -4.87 -1.72 3.53
CA THR A 70 -3.67 -2.52 3.22
C THR A 70 -2.49 -1.67 2.79
N GLY A 71 -2.68 -0.36 2.53
CA GLY A 71 -1.58 0.58 2.32
C GLY A 71 -0.57 0.56 3.48
N ARG A 72 -1.05 0.34 4.71
CA ARG A 72 -0.20 0.12 5.89
C ARG A 72 0.90 -0.93 5.71
N LEU A 73 0.65 -1.97 4.91
CA LEU A 73 1.54 -3.12 4.79
C LEU A 73 2.82 -2.74 4.03
N ILE A 74 2.71 -1.72 3.17
CA ILE A 74 3.84 -1.10 2.49
C ILE A 74 4.70 -0.37 3.52
N ALA A 75 4.10 0.44 4.41
CA ALA A 75 4.81 1.10 5.50
C ALA A 75 5.32 0.14 6.59
N ASP A 76 4.83 -1.10 6.59
CA ASP A 76 5.41 -2.15 7.41
C ASP A 76 6.70 -2.68 6.79
N LEU A 77 6.77 -2.83 5.47
CA LEU A 77 7.90 -3.45 4.79
C LEU A 77 8.98 -2.45 4.36
N ILE A 78 8.58 -1.27 3.87
CA ILE A 78 9.43 -0.26 3.26
C ILE A 78 9.52 0.97 4.17
N ASP A 79 10.69 1.19 4.76
CA ASP A 79 10.91 2.26 5.74
C ASP A 79 10.69 3.67 5.15
N ASP A 80 11.10 3.87 3.88
CA ASP A 80 10.90 5.12 3.14
C ASP A 80 9.47 5.23 2.57
N THR A 81 8.48 5.06 3.45
CA THR A 81 7.07 5.23 3.15
C THR A 81 6.52 6.45 3.87
N HIS A 82 5.89 7.33 3.10
CA HIS A 82 5.18 8.52 3.57
C HIS A 82 3.67 8.33 3.43
N ALA A 83 2.89 8.99 4.28
CA ALA A 83 1.43 8.92 4.25
C ALA A 83 0.81 10.27 4.58
N TYR A 84 -0.14 10.72 3.75
CA TYR A 84 -0.85 11.98 3.92
C TYR A 84 -2.35 11.80 3.65
N ILE A 85 -3.19 12.57 4.34
CA ILE A 85 -4.63 12.64 4.02
C ILE A 85 -4.79 13.50 2.78
N TRP A 86 -5.50 12.99 1.77
CA TRP A 86 -5.88 13.74 0.61
C TRP A 86 -6.89 14.83 0.94
N ARG A 87 -6.56 16.07 0.58
CA ARG A 87 -7.47 17.22 0.65
C ARG A 87 -7.52 17.89 -0.72
N ARG A 88 -8.72 18.21 -1.18
CA ARG A 88 -8.92 18.82 -2.50
C ARG A 88 -8.39 20.25 -2.60
N THR A 89 -8.53 21.03 -1.53
CA THR A 89 -8.31 22.49 -1.56
C THR A 89 -7.25 22.95 -0.58
N ASP A 90 -7.16 22.31 0.59
CA ASP A 90 -6.22 22.61 1.65
C ASP A 90 -5.09 21.57 1.64
N ILE A 91 -4.18 21.69 0.69
CA ILE A 91 -3.13 20.71 0.45
C ILE A 91 -2.04 20.88 1.51
N ASP A 92 -1.62 19.76 2.12
CA ASP A 92 -0.53 19.75 3.09
C ASP A 92 0.79 20.24 2.46
N GLU A 93 1.42 21.24 3.06
CA GLU A 93 2.68 21.81 2.56
C GLU A 93 3.83 20.79 2.59
N ALA A 94 3.85 19.88 3.58
CA ALA A 94 4.86 18.84 3.67
C ALA A 94 4.70 17.78 2.58
N LEU A 95 3.46 17.52 2.13
CA LEU A 95 3.21 16.71 0.94
C LEU A 95 3.80 17.36 -0.32
N LEU A 96 3.59 18.67 -0.51
CA LEU A 96 4.15 19.39 -1.64
C LEU A 96 5.69 19.45 -1.58
N ALA A 97 6.27 19.64 -0.39
CA ALA A 97 7.71 19.60 -0.20
C ALA A 97 8.30 18.23 -0.57
N LEU A 98 7.65 17.14 -0.15
CA LEU A 98 8.08 15.77 -0.43
C LEU A 98 8.12 15.48 -1.94
N ILE A 99 7.03 15.73 -2.66
CA ILE A 99 6.96 15.42 -4.10
C ILE A 99 7.84 16.34 -4.96
N ASN A 100 8.32 17.47 -4.41
CA ASN A 100 9.25 18.37 -5.08
C ASN A 100 10.70 18.20 -4.61
N ASN A 101 10.96 17.30 -3.67
CA ASN A 101 12.30 17.08 -3.14
C ASN A 101 13.22 16.57 -4.26
N PRO A 102 14.38 17.20 -4.50
CA PRO A 102 15.30 16.80 -5.56
C PRO A 102 15.86 15.37 -5.42
N HIS A 103 15.81 14.80 -4.21
CA HIS A 103 16.19 13.41 -3.94
C HIS A 103 15.27 12.40 -4.64
N TYR A 104 13.99 12.74 -4.83
CA TYR A 104 12.99 11.82 -5.36
C TYR A 104 12.66 12.07 -6.83
N GLN A 105 12.34 11.00 -7.55
CA GLN A 105 11.65 11.01 -8.84
C GLN A 105 10.23 10.47 -8.64
N PRO A 106 9.20 11.32 -8.57
CA PRO A 106 7.85 10.84 -8.34
C PRO A 106 7.23 10.18 -9.58
N TYR A 107 6.45 9.13 -9.34
CA TYR A 107 5.61 8.43 -10.31
C TYR A 107 4.20 8.27 -9.75
N VAL A 108 3.18 8.71 -10.48
CA VAL A 108 1.78 8.49 -10.08
C VAL A 108 1.35 7.13 -10.57
N VAL A 109 1.09 6.19 -9.67
CA VAL A 109 0.67 4.84 -10.05
C VAL A 109 -0.82 4.84 -10.33
N PHE A 110 -1.18 4.79 -11.62
CA PHE A 110 -2.57 4.82 -12.06
C PHE A 110 -2.71 4.27 -13.49
N PRO A 111 -3.89 3.77 -13.90
CA PRO A 111 -4.02 3.22 -15.25
C PRO A 111 -3.88 4.30 -16.33
N ALA A 112 -3.16 3.95 -17.41
CA ALA A 112 -2.80 4.85 -18.51
C ALA A 112 -3.98 5.60 -19.13
N ASN A 113 -5.15 4.97 -19.22
CA ASN A 113 -6.35 5.56 -19.82
C ASN A 113 -6.97 6.72 -19.01
N TYR A 114 -6.47 6.98 -17.80
CA TYR A 114 -6.87 8.15 -16.99
C TYR A 114 -5.87 9.29 -17.05
N ALA A 115 -4.68 9.09 -17.64
CA ALA A 115 -3.66 10.12 -17.74
C ALA A 115 -4.21 11.38 -18.43
N HIS A 116 -3.76 12.55 -17.99
CA HIS A 116 -4.15 13.81 -18.60
C HIS A 116 -3.49 13.99 -19.96
N GLU A 117 -4.09 14.81 -20.82
CA GLU A 117 -3.48 15.19 -22.10
C GLU A 117 -2.09 15.79 -21.87
N GLY A 118 -1.08 15.30 -22.60
CA GLY A 118 0.32 15.72 -22.45
C GLY A 118 1.07 15.12 -21.24
N GLN A 119 0.39 14.38 -20.36
CA GLN A 119 1.06 13.71 -19.24
C GLN A 119 1.79 12.46 -19.73
N THR A 120 3.08 12.34 -19.40
CA THR A 120 3.89 11.18 -19.77
C THR A 120 3.34 9.91 -19.14
N ILE A 121 3.18 8.86 -19.94
CA ILE A 121 2.81 7.52 -19.49
C ILE A 121 4.05 6.63 -19.60
N THR A 122 4.34 5.86 -18.55
CA THR A 122 5.39 4.84 -18.56
C THR A 122 4.87 3.53 -17.99
N HIS A 123 5.49 2.43 -18.41
CA HIS A 123 5.22 1.07 -17.93
C HIS A 123 6.40 0.46 -17.18
N LYS A 124 7.52 1.18 -17.09
CA LYS A 124 8.75 0.77 -16.43
C LYS A 124 9.43 1.96 -15.78
N VAL A 125 10.22 1.70 -14.76
CA VAL A 125 11.12 2.70 -14.17
C VAL A 125 12.49 2.51 -14.81
N GLU A 126 13.08 3.59 -15.31
CA GLU A 126 14.38 3.54 -15.98
C GLU A 126 15.52 3.64 -14.95
N ASN A 127 16.71 3.10 -15.29
CA ASN A 127 17.94 3.22 -14.50
C ASN A 127 17.86 2.67 -13.06
N ILE A 128 17.21 1.52 -12.87
CA ILE A 128 17.00 0.84 -11.58
C ILE A 128 18.32 0.60 -10.80
N ASN A 129 19.42 0.31 -11.50
CA ASN A 129 20.68 -0.09 -10.85
C ASN A 129 21.55 1.09 -10.38
N ALA A 130 21.26 2.31 -10.81
CA ALA A 130 21.97 3.52 -10.41
C ALA A 130 21.11 4.77 -10.66
N PRO A 131 19.95 4.89 -10.00
CA PRO A 131 19.06 5.99 -10.26
C PRO A 131 19.67 7.29 -9.72
N ALA A 132 19.71 8.34 -10.54
CA ALA A 132 20.16 9.66 -10.09
C ALA A 132 19.24 10.27 -9.02
N LYS A 133 17.99 9.77 -8.94
CA LYS A 133 16.96 10.14 -7.96
C LYS A 133 16.18 8.91 -7.56
N GLN A 134 15.91 8.75 -6.28
CA GLN A 134 15.16 7.61 -5.76
C GLN A 134 13.71 7.64 -6.26
N PRO A 135 13.17 6.56 -6.87
CA PRO A 135 11.77 6.54 -7.28
C PRO A 135 10.81 6.67 -6.10
N LEU A 136 9.87 7.60 -6.20
CA LEU A 136 8.79 7.79 -5.22
C LEU A 136 7.46 7.41 -5.87
N PHE A 137 6.93 6.24 -5.49
CA PHE A 137 5.67 5.73 -6.03
C PHE A 137 4.49 6.28 -5.26
N ILE A 138 3.70 7.13 -5.92
CA ILE A 138 2.51 7.76 -5.35
C ILE A 138 1.31 6.84 -5.59
N LEU A 139 0.77 6.27 -4.52
CA LEU A 139 -0.44 5.45 -4.53
C LEU A 139 -1.62 6.27 -3.99
N LEU A 140 -2.73 6.23 -4.72
CA LEU A 140 -3.99 6.86 -4.34
C LEU A 140 -4.84 5.87 -3.55
N ASP A 141 -4.79 5.97 -2.23
CA ASP A 141 -5.31 4.93 -1.35
C ASP A 141 -6.75 5.23 -0.88
N GLY A 142 -7.69 4.43 -1.37
CA GLY A 142 -9.12 4.57 -1.13
C GLY A 142 -9.90 3.63 -2.03
N SER A 143 -11.22 3.71 -2.02
CA SER A 143 -12.03 2.98 -3.00
C SER A 143 -11.70 3.44 -4.42
N TRP A 144 -11.97 2.60 -5.43
CA TRP A 144 -11.72 2.96 -6.83
C TRP A 144 -12.37 4.29 -7.25
N ARG A 145 -13.59 4.58 -6.75
CA ARG A 145 -14.28 5.85 -7.01
C ARG A 145 -13.54 7.04 -6.39
N GLU A 146 -13.00 6.86 -5.19
CA GLU A 146 -12.21 7.86 -4.47
C GLU A 146 -10.87 8.07 -5.14
N ALA A 147 -10.13 7.01 -5.48
CA ALA A 147 -8.86 7.09 -6.20
C ALA A 147 -8.98 7.86 -7.53
N LYS A 148 -10.00 7.55 -8.35
CA LYS A 148 -10.29 8.32 -9.57
C LYS A 148 -10.57 9.80 -9.30
N LYS A 149 -11.26 10.10 -8.19
CA LYS A 149 -11.52 11.49 -7.78
C LYS A 149 -10.24 12.17 -7.32
N MET A 150 -9.42 11.50 -6.51
CA MET A 150 -8.12 12.01 -6.06
C MET A 150 -7.22 12.32 -7.25
N PHE A 151 -7.07 11.39 -8.20
CA PHE A 151 -6.28 11.58 -9.42
C PHE A 151 -6.73 12.84 -10.16
N ARG A 152 -8.00 12.89 -10.57
CA ARG A 152 -8.57 14.00 -11.35
C ARG A 152 -8.59 15.34 -10.61
N LYS A 153 -8.59 15.34 -9.28
CA LYS A 153 -8.68 16.54 -8.44
C LYS A 153 -7.37 16.88 -7.73
N SER A 154 -6.24 16.35 -8.20
CA SER A 154 -4.90 16.65 -7.70
C SER A 154 -4.01 17.20 -8.83
N PRO A 155 -4.30 18.41 -9.36
CA PRO A 155 -3.55 18.98 -10.48
C PRO A 155 -2.05 19.13 -10.20
N TYR A 156 -1.65 19.21 -8.93
CA TYR A 156 -0.25 19.21 -8.51
C TYR A 156 0.52 17.92 -8.84
N LEU A 157 -0.19 16.84 -9.19
CA LEU A 157 0.40 15.57 -9.64
C LEU A 157 0.59 15.49 -11.16
N ASN A 158 -0.04 16.37 -11.95
CA ASN A 158 -0.11 16.25 -13.42
C ASN A 158 1.25 16.38 -14.10
N LYS A 159 2.23 17.01 -13.43
CA LYS A 159 3.59 17.18 -13.94
C LYS A 159 4.45 15.90 -13.83
N PHE A 160 3.98 14.91 -13.07
CA PHE A 160 4.72 13.65 -12.88
C PHE A 160 4.24 12.59 -13.86
N PRO A 161 5.14 11.68 -14.29
CA PRO A 161 4.76 10.56 -15.14
C PRO A 161 3.76 9.64 -14.45
N VAL A 162 2.81 9.11 -15.22
CA VAL A 162 1.91 8.05 -14.78
C VAL A 162 2.59 6.70 -15.01
N LEU A 163 2.85 5.96 -13.94
CA LEU A 163 3.30 4.58 -14.01
C LEU A 163 2.07 3.67 -14.10
N SER A 164 1.79 3.19 -15.31
CA SER A 164 0.68 2.27 -15.58
C SER A 164 1.17 0.83 -15.56
N ILE A 165 0.67 0.06 -14.61
CA ILE A 165 1.03 -1.36 -14.47
C ILE A 165 0.07 -2.20 -15.29
N ASN A 166 0.61 -3.15 -16.07
CA ASN A 166 -0.20 -4.18 -16.70
C ASN A 166 -0.34 -5.37 -15.74
N LEU A 167 -1.50 -5.49 -15.12
CA LEU A 167 -1.77 -6.50 -14.10
C LEU A 167 -2.21 -7.84 -14.72
N ASP A 168 -2.82 -7.79 -15.90
CA ASP A 168 -3.32 -8.96 -16.61
C ASP A 168 -2.19 -9.86 -17.10
N THR A 169 -0.96 -9.36 -17.27
CA THR A 169 0.18 -10.19 -17.69
C THR A 169 0.99 -10.76 -16.53
N GLN A 170 0.89 -10.18 -15.34
CA GLN A 170 1.89 -10.32 -14.28
C GLN A 170 1.39 -11.01 -12.99
N ASN A 171 0.11 -11.37 -12.88
CA ASN A 171 -0.42 -11.98 -11.65
C ASN A 171 -1.53 -13.01 -11.89
N GLU A 172 -1.21 -14.28 -11.70
CA GLU A 172 -2.19 -15.38 -11.83
C GLU A 172 -3.29 -15.31 -10.76
N ARG A 173 -2.96 -14.89 -9.53
CA ARG A 173 -3.96 -14.71 -8.46
C ARG A 173 -4.96 -13.60 -8.81
N TYR A 174 -4.48 -12.49 -9.35
CA TYR A 174 -5.35 -11.42 -9.84
C TYR A 174 -6.21 -11.89 -11.02
N ARG A 175 -5.64 -12.62 -11.99
CA ARG A 175 -6.41 -13.22 -13.10
C ARG A 175 -7.55 -14.10 -12.58
N LEU A 176 -7.29 -14.95 -11.58
CA LEU A 176 -8.29 -15.84 -10.98
C LEU A 176 -9.38 -15.05 -10.21
N ARG A 177 -9.01 -13.99 -9.47
CA ARG A 177 -9.98 -13.10 -8.80
C ARG A 177 -10.83 -12.33 -9.81
N LYS A 178 -10.21 -11.80 -10.87
CA LYS A 178 -10.89 -11.11 -11.96
C LYS A 178 -11.85 -12.03 -12.71
N ALA A 179 -11.45 -13.28 -12.98
CA ALA A 179 -12.30 -14.30 -13.59
C ALA A 179 -13.52 -14.67 -12.71
N THR A 180 -13.40 -14.54 -11.39
CA THR A 180 -14.52 -14.72 -10.45
C THR A 180 -15.32 -13.42 -10.20
N GLY A 181 -15.04 -12.35 -10.95
CA GLY A 181 -15.79 -11.09 -10.95
C GLY A 181 -15.25 -10.01 -10.02
N ASP A 182 -14.11 -10.24 -9.35
CA ASP A 182 -13.44 -9.26 -8.51
C ASP A 182 -12.27 -8.59 -9.25
N ASP A 183 -12.56 -7.47 -9.90
CA ASP A 183 -11.61 -6.71 -10.70
C ASP A 183 -10.84 -5.63 -9.90
N ARG A 184 -10.94 -5.64 -8.57
CA ARG A 184 -10.35 -4.58 -7.72
C ARG A 184 -9.18 -5.09 -6.91
N LEU A 185 -8.00 -4.57 -7.22
CA LEU A 185 -6.81 -4.78 -6.41
C LEU A 185 -6.81 -3.92 -5.14
N ALA A 186 -6.28 -4.50 -4.07
CA ALA A 186 -5.91 -3.78 -2.88
C ALA A 186 -4.63 -2.96 -3.11
N THR A 187 -4.44 -1.89 -2.34
CA THR A 187 -3.27 -1.00 -2.44
C THR A 187 -1.94 -1.74 -2.27
N ALA A 188 -1.87 -2.74 -1.38
CA ALA A 188 -0.68 -3.57 -1.21
C ALA A 188 -0.35 -4.43 -2.44
N GLU A 189 -1.37 -4.99 -3.12
CA GLU A 189 -1.17 -5.78 -4.35
C GLU A 189 -0.61 -4.90 -5.47
N VAL A 190 -1.13 -3.68 -5.61
CA VAL A 190 -0.59 -2.69 -6.57
C VAL A 190 0.87 -2.39 -6.26
N ALA A 191 1.22 -2.15 -4.99
CA ALA A 191 2.60 -1.90 -4.59
C ALA A 191 3.54 -3.09 -4.83
N ALA A 192 3.08 -4.32 -4.59
CA ALA A 192 3.85 -5.53 -4.88
C ALA A 192 4.19 -5.61 -6.38
N HIS A 193 3.26 -5.24 -7.25
CA HIS A 193 3.53 -5.14 -8.69
C HIS A 193 4.50 -4.03 -9.07
N VAL A 194 4.40 -2.88 -8.41
CA VAL A 194 5.36 -1.78 -8.61
C VAL A 194 6.76 -2.27 -8.27
N LEU A 195 6.95 -2.92 -7.13
CA LEU A 195 8.25 -3.44 -6.69
C LEU A 195 8.85 -4.41 -7.71
N ARG A 196 8.07 -5.37 -8.22
CA ARG A 196 8.50 -6.29 -9.28
C ARG A 196 8.89 -5.57 -10.56
N SER A 197 8.05 -4.63 -11.01
CA SER A 197 8.30 -3.83 -12.22
C SER A 197 9.52 -2.90 -12.07
N PHE A 198 9.85 -2.57 -10.83
CA PHE A 198 11.04 -1.82 -10.44
C PHE A 198 12.29 -2.71 -10.27
N GLY A 199 12.18 -4.04 -10.44
CA GLY A 199 13.32 -4.97 -10.31
C GLY A 199 13.53 -5.51 -8.90
N GLU A 200 12.67 -5.17 -7.94
CA GLU A 200 12.68 -5.72 -6.58
C GLU A 200 11.69 -6.87 -6.44
N GLU A 201 11.93 -7.94 -7.21
CA GLU A 201 11.05 -9.12 -7.28
C GLU A 201 10.81 -9.76 -5.90
N ASP A 202 11.88 -9.90 -5.11
CA ASP A 202 11.82 -10.47 -3.76
C ASP A 202 10.99 -9.61 -2.80
N ASN A 203 11.11 -8.28 -2.88
CA ASN A 203 10.29 -7.38 -2.06
C ASN A 203 8.82 -7.41 -2.46
N GLY A 204 8.53 -7.53 -3.76
CA GLY A 204 7.18 -7.77 -4.26
C GLY A 204 6.57 -9.07 -3.74
N ASN A 205 7.34 -10.17 -3.78
CA ASN A 205 6.92 -11.47 -3.25
C ASN A 205 6.69 -11.43 -1.74
N LEU A 206 7.57 -10.76 -1.01
CA LEU A 206 7.46 -10.60 0.44
C LEU A 206 6.22 -9.78 0.83
N LEU A 207 5.90 -8.73 0.08
CA LEU A 207 4.69 -7.93 0.31
C LEU A 207 3.41 -8.73 0.06
N ASP A 208 3.39 -9.60 -0.96
CA ASP A 208 2.25 -10.48 -1.22
C ASP A 208 2.05 -11.51 -0.09
N LEU A 209 3.13 -12.13 0.40
CA LEU A 209 3.05 -13.03 1.55
C LEU A 209 2.57 -12.29 2.82
N TRP A 210 3.02 -11.06 3.01
CA TRP A 210 2.58 -10.23 4.14
C TRP A 210 1.10 -9.84 4.03
N PHE A 211 0.64 -9.53 2.83
CA PHE A 211 -0.76 -9.26 2.53
C PHE A 211 -1.66 -10.48 2.74
N ASP A 212 -1.23 -11.67 2.31
CA ASP A 212 -1.97 -12.92 2.53
C ASP A 212 -2.14 -13.21 4.04
N ALA A 213 -1.04 -13.11 4.80
CA ALA A 213 -1.04 -13.30 6.25
C ALA A 213 -1.96 -12.29 6.96
N PHE A 214 -1.91 -11.02 6.54
CA PHE A 214 -2.79 -9.97 7.04
C PHE A 214 -4.27 -10.30 6.76
N ASN A 215 -4.62 -10.64 5.53
CA ASN A 215 -6.01 -10.92 5.13
C ASN A 215 -6.58 -12.12 5.88
N GLN A 216 -5.81 -13.21 5.97
CA GLN A 216 -6.22 -14.40 6.71
C GLN A 216 -6.52 -14.06 8.17
N ARG A 217 -5.57 -13.43 8.87
CA ARG A 217 -5.70 -13.09 10.30
C ARG A 217 -6.77 -12.03 10.55
N TYR A 218 -6.97 -11.10 9.61
CA TYR A 218 -8.07 -10.16 9.66
C TYR A 218 -9.44 -10.86 9.57
N GLN A 219 -9.59 -11.82 8.65
CA GLN A 219 -10.82 -12.60 8.49
C GLN A 219 -11.10 -13.47 9.71
N GLU A 220 -10.09 -14.17 10.26
CA GLU A 220 -10.20 -14.95 11.50
C GLU A 220 -10.69 -14.12 12.69
N GLY A 221 -10.23 -12.87 12.77
CA GLY A 221 -10.64 -11.94 13.82
C GLY A 221 -12.00 -11.27 13.60
N ALA A 222 -12.51 -11.25 12.37
CA ALA A 222 -13.74 -10.54 12.00
C ALA A 222 -14.94 -11.46 11.72
N SER A 223 -14.71 -12.75 11.42
CA SER A 223 -15.71 -13.74 11.04
C SER A 223 -15.38 -15.11 11.62
N SER A 224 -16.39 -15.89 12.01
CA SER A 224 -16.24 -17.29 12.43
C SER A 224 -16.09 -18.27 11.26
N ARG A 225 -16.42 -17.82 10.03
CA ARG A 225 -16.24 -18.59 8.80
C ARG A 225 -15.02 -18.04 8.06
N HIS A 226 -13.94 -18.81 8.06
CA HIS A 226 -12.73 -18.53 7.30
C HIS A 226 -12.20 -19.85 6.74
N ASP A 227 -11.66 -19.82 5.52
CA ASP A 227 -11.01 -20.98 4.93
C ASP A 227 -9.72 -21.28 5.70
N ARG A 228 -9.47 -22.57 5.96
CA ARG A 228 -8.30 -23.11 6.68
C ARG A 228 -7.44 -24.00 5.78
N SER A 229 -7.75 -24.06 4.49
CA SER A 229 -7.04 -24.89 3.52
C SER A 229 -5.56 -24.47 3.33
N PHE A 230 -5.24 -23.21 3.60
CA PHE A 230 -3.90 -22.64 3.45
C PHE A 230 -3.52 -21.81 4.69
N ASP A 231 -2.29 -21.96 5.20
CA ASP A 231 -1.75 -21.13 6.30
C ASP A 231 -0.79 -20.09 5.73
N ALA A 232 -1.31 -18.88 5.49
CA ALA A 232 -0.55 -17.78 4.92
C ALA A 232 0.53 -17.26 5.88
N LEU A 233 0.27 -17.34 7.20
CA LEU A 233 1.26 -16.92 8.18
C LEU A 233 2.44 -17.90 8.22
N ALA A 234 2.19 -19.21 8.15
CA ALA A 234 3.24 -20.21 8.07
C ALA A 234 4.11 -20.02 6.81
N ALA A 235 3.48 -19.75 5.66
CA ALA A 235 4.21 -19.47 4.41
C ALA A 235 5.14 -18.24 4.51
N LEU A 236 4.68 -17.16 5.14
CA LEU A 236 5.50 -15.98 5.42
C LEU A 236 6.68 -16.31 6.35
N ILE A 237 6.44 -17.04 7.44
CA ILE A 237 7.47 -17.42 8.39
C ILE A 237 8.54 -18.28 7.72
N GLU A 238 8.12 -19.26 6.91
CA GLU A 238 9.03 -20.11 6.15
C GLU A 238 9.91 -19.30 5.20
N HIS A 239 9.31 -18.38 4.44
CA HIS A 239 10.03 -17.52 3.51
C HIS A 239 11.06 -16.63 4.22
N THR A 240 10.64 -15.93 5.28
CA THR A 240 11.53 -15.02 6.04
C THR A 240 12.63 -15.76 6.79
N THR A 241 12.38 -16.99 7.24
CA THR A 241 13.41 -17.84 7.89
C THR A 241 14.45 -18.32 6.88
N LYS A 242 14.01 -18.75 5.69
CA LYS A 242 14.91 -19.15 4.60
C LYS A 242 15.80 -18.00 4.12
N ALA A 243 15.26 -16.77 4.05
CA ALA A 243 16.03 -15.60 3.68
C ALA A 243 17.16 -15.31 4.69
N LYS A 244 16.87 -15.41 5.99
CA LYS A 244 17.86 -15.23 7.07
C LYS A 244 18.97 -16.29 7.05
N SER A 245 18.69 -17.51 6.62
CA SER A 245 19.72 -18.57 6.51
C SER A 245 20.66 -18.41 5.31
N LYS A 246 20.35 -17.52 4.36
CA LYS A 246 21.16 -17.27 3.16
C LYS A 246 22.04 -16.03 3.26
N THR A 247 21.91 -15.25 4.34
CA THR A 247 22.67 -14.03 4.63
C THR A 247 23.71 -14.35 5.70
#